data_AF-A0A151RS54-F1
#
_entry.id   AF-A0A151RS54-F1
#
_cell.length_a   1.000
_cell.length_b   1.000
_cell.length_c   1.000
_cell.angle_alpha   90.00
_cell.angle_beta   90.00
_cell.angle_gamma   90.00
#
_symmetry.space_group_name_H-M   'P 1'
#
loop_
_entity.id
_entity.type
_entity.pdbx_description
1 polymer ?
#
loop_
_entity_poly.entity_id
_entity_poly.type
_entity_poly.pdbx_seq_one_letter_code
_entity_poly.pdbx_strand_id
1 'polypeptide(L)'
;WLTRIESAMSSSWVETGIFKFVQLENFDLHLFDPQMLLSAIFFWNRETRAFDFSCGFVCPTLLDIVAITGLAPIRDRFYLDAFEEEI
;
A
#
# COMPACT_ATOMS: atom_id res chain seq x y z
N TRP A 1 -12.90 -9.05 15.42
CA TRP A 1 -12.02 -9.11 16.61
C TRP A 1 -11.14 -7.87 16.65
N LEU A 2 -10.53 -7.47 15.52
CA LEU A 2 -9.67 -6.29 15.39
C LEU A 2 -10.37 -5.00 15.85
N THR A 3 -11.62 -4.77 15.43
CA THR A 3 -12.46 -3.63 15.87
C THR A 3 -12.65 -3.51 17.39
N ARG A 4 -12.58 -4.63 18.14
CA ARG A 4 -12.68 -4.59 19.62
C ARG A 4 -11.36 -4.15 20.24
N ILE A 5 -10.24 -4.66 19.73
CA ILE A 5 -8.89 -4.38 20.23
C ILE A 5 -8.43 -2.98 19.82
N GLU A 6 -8.80 -2.54 18.62
CA GLU A 6 -8.49 -1.22 18.09
C GLU A 6 -8.97 -0.09 19.00
N SER A 7 -10.17 -0.22 19.59
CA SER A 7 -10.70 0.78 20.53
C SER A 7 -9.82 1.00 21.76
N ALA A 8 -9.05 -0.02 22.18
CA ALA A 8 -8.19 0.03 23.36
C ALA A 8 -6.71 0.28 23.01
N MET A 9 -6.26 -0.15 21.83
CA MET A 9 -4.83 -0.21 21.47
C MET A 9 -4.42 0.77 20.37
N SER A 10 -5.39 1.41 19.69
CA SER A 10 -5.11 2.30 18.56
C SER A 10 -4.08 3.38 18.88
N SER A 11 -4.19 4.04 20.05
CA SER A 11 -3.22 5.05 20.48
C SER A 11 -1.79 4.50 20.61
N SER A 12 -1.63 3.35 21.25
CA SER A 12 -0.34 2.68 21.41
C SER A 12 0.24 2.23 20.07
N TRP A 13 -0.61 1.76 19.15
CA TRP A 13 -0.18 1.38 17.81
C TRP A 13 0.26 2.57 16.96
N VAL A 14 -0.39 3.73 17.13
CA VAL A 14 0.01 4.98 16.46
C VAL A 14 1.36 5.44 17.00
N GLU A 15 1.53 5.45 18.32
CA GLU A 15 2.78 5.84 18.97
C GLU A 15 3.96 4.93 18.58
N THR A 16 3.71 3.63 18.44
CA THR A 16 4.72 2.63 18.04
C THR A 16 4.91 2.57 16.51
N GLY A 17 4.09 3.29 15.73
CA GLY A 17 4.14 3.31 14.27
C GLY A 17 3.59 2.05 13.58
N ILE A 18 2.98 1.12 14.32
CA ILE A 18 2.46 -0.15 13.79
C ILE A 18 0.99 -0.08 13.38
N PHE A 19 0.29 1.02 13.67
CA PHE A 19 -1.13 1.18 13.35
C PHE A 19 -1.45 0.87 11.88
N LYS A 20 -0.60 1.35 10.96
CA LYS A 20 -0.76 1.09 9.52
C LYS A 20 -0.56 -0.38 9.14
N PHE A 21 0.31 -1.09 9.85
CA PHE A 21 0.53 -2.53 9.67
C PHE A 21 -0.67 -3.36 10.15
N VAL A 22 -1.28 -2.97 11.27
CA VAL A 22 -2.47 -3.65 11.80
C VAL A 22 -3.69 -3.41 10.90
N GLN A 23 -3.81 -2.22 10.30
CA GLN A 23 -4.86 -1.92 9.33
C GLN A 23 -4.72 -2.70 8.02
N LEU A 24 -3.48 -3.07 7.62
CA LEU A 24 -3.23 -3.92 6.46
C LEU A 24 -3.84 -5.33 6.63
N GLU A 25 -3.82 -5.90 7.83
CA GLU A 25 -4.47 -7.20 8.11
C GLU A 25 -6.01 -7.14 8.03
N ASN A 26 -6.58 -5.95 8.21
CA ASN A 26 -8.02 -5.74 8.18
C ASN A 26 -8.52 -5.31 6.79
N PHE A 27 -7.61 -5.24 5.81
CA PHE A 27 -7.93 -4.87 4.44
C PHE A 27 -8.56 -6.06 3.71
N ASP A 28 -9.67 -5.81 3.02
CA ASP A 28 -10.37 -6.87 2.29
C ASP A 28 -9.50 -7.33 1.11
N LEU A 29 -9.04 -8.59 1.19
CA LEU A 29 -8.25 -9.22 0.12
C LEU A 29 -9.03 -9.33 -1.20
N HIS A 30 -10.36 -9.21 -1.17
CA HIS A 30 -11.20 -9.16 -2.37
C HIS A 30 -11.11 -7.82 -3.14
N LEU A 31 -10.54 -6.77 -2.55
CA LEU A 31 -10.24 -5.52 -3.25
C LEU A 31 -9.00 -5.63 -4.15
N PHE A 32 -8.17 -6.66 -3.94
CA PHE A 32 -6.99 -6.92 -4.77
C PHE A 32 -7.31 -7.83 -5.93
N ASP A 33 -6.59 -7.62 -7.03
CA ASP A 33 -6.32 -8.71 -7.94
C ASP A 33 -5.32 -9.66 -7.25
N PRO A 34 -5.73 -10.90 -6.87
CA PRO A 34 -4.85 -11.84 -6.19
C PRO A 34 -3.60 -12.18 -7.01
N GLN A 35 -3.70 -12.09 -8.34
CA GLN A 35 -2.58 -12.32 -9.25
C GLN A 35 -1.56 -11.19 -9.16
N MET A 36 -1.99 -9.94 -8.98
CA MET A 36 -1.08 -8.81 -8.77
C MET A 36 -0.35 -8.91 -7.43
N LEU A 37 -1.05 -9.27 -6.36
CA LEU A 37 -0.43 -9.42 -5.04
C LEU A 37 0.60 -10.56 -5.01
N LEU A 38 0.25 -11.72 -5.58
CA LEU A 38 1.19 -12.84 -5.73
C LEU A 38 2.40 -12.45 -6.57
N SER A 39 2.18 -11.79 -7.72
CA SER A 39 3.27 -11.30 -8.56
C SER A 39 4.20 -10.36 -7.80
N ALA A 40 3.63 -9.44 -7.02
CA ALA A 40 4.43 -8.52 -6.22
C ALA A 40 5.28 -9.24 -5.18
N ILE A 41 4.74 -10.27 -4.50
CA ILE A 41 5.49 -11.07 -3.52
C ILE A 41 6.63 -11.86 -4.19
N PHE A 42 6.38 -12.44 -5.37
CA PHE A 42 7.38 -13.26 -6.07
C PHE A 42 8.50 -12.45 -6.71
N PHE A 43 8.18 -11.30 -7.31
CA PHE A 43 9.16 -10.53 -8.09
C PHE A 43 9.81 -9.41 -7.29
N TRP A 44 9.32 -9.04 -6.10
CA TRP A 44 9.88 -7.94 -5.32
C TRP A 44 11.25 -8.29 -4.73
N ASN A 45 12.27 -7.57 -5.18
CA ASN A 45 13.61 -7.65 -4.63
C ASN A 45 13.81 -6.55 -3.58
N ARG A 46 14.06 -6.96 -2.32
CA ARG A 46 14.21 -6.04 -1.18
C ARG A 46 15.48 -5.17 -1.27
N GLU A 47 16.54 -5.66 -1.90
CA GLU A 47 17.82 -4.94 -2.00
C GLU A 47 17.72 -3.81 -3.01
N THR A 48 17.12 -4.07 -4.17
CA THR A 48 16.97 -3.08 -5.25
C THR A 48 15.72 -2.22 -5.11
N ARG A 49 14.75 -2.63 -4.27
CA ARG A 49 13.43 -2.01 -4.12
C ARG A 49 12.67 -1.93 -5.45
N ALA A 50 12.79 -2.96 -6.27
CA ALA A 50 12.16 -3.07 -7.58
C ALA A 50 11.69 -4.50 -7.84
N PHE A 51 10.82 -4.68 -8.84
CA PHE A 51 10.53 -5.99 -9.38
C PHE A 51 11.68 -6.46 -10.27
N ASP A 52 12.15 -7.67 -10.03
CA ASP A 52 13.27 -8.28 -10.72
C ASP A 52 12.76 -9.25 -11.79
N PHE A 53 12.89 -8.86 -13.05
CA PHE A 53 12.53 -9.69 -14.19
C PHE A 53 13.77 -10.04 -15.01
N SER A 54 13.69 -11.11 -15.79
CA SER A 54 14.76 -11.53 -16.71
C SER A 54 15.10 -10.46 -17.77
N CYS A 55 14.20 -9.52 -18.02
CA CYS A 55 14.40 -8.37 -18.92
C CYS A 55 14.90 -7.09 -18.22
N GLY A 56 15.09 -7.11 -16.90
CA GLY A 56 15.57 -5.99 -16.09
C GLY A 56 14.65 -5.62 -14.93
N PHE A 57 15.03 -4.56 -14.21
CA PHE A 57 14.26 -4.06 -13.07
C PHE A 57 13.08 -3.21 -13.50
N VAL A 58 11.93 -3.41 -12.85
CA VAL A 58 10.76 -2.55 -12.96
C VAL A 58 10.48 -1.95 -11.59
N CYS A 59 10.70 -0.65 -11.44
CA CYS A 59 10.36 0.06 -10.21
C CYS A 59 8.87 0.42 -10.23
N PRO A 60 8.05 -0.12 -9.31
CA PRO A 60 6.66 0.31 -9.21
C PRO A 60 6.56 1.77 -8.80
N THR A 61 5.66 2.50 -9.44
CA THR A 61 5.30 3.86 -9.02
C THR A 61 4.47 3.84 -7.73
N LEU A 62 4.25 5.00 -7.12
CA LEU A 62 3.36 5.11 -5.96
C LEU A 62 1.94 4.62 -6.28
N LEU A 63 1.46 4.87 -7.51
CA LEU A 63 0.15 4.40 -7.96
C LEU A 63 0.11 2.86 -8.04
N ASP A 64 1.17 2.24 -8.54
CA ASP A 64 1.27 0.77 -8.63
C ASP A 64 1.28 0.15 -7.21
N ILE A 65 1.98 0.76 -6.26
CA ILE A 65 1.98 0.31 -4.85
C ILE A 65 0.58 0.45 -4.25
N VAL A 66 -0.12 1.56 -4.48
CA VAL A 66 -1.51 1.76 -4.04
C VAL A 66 -2.44 0.72 -4.67
N ALA A 67 -2.27 0.39 -5.94
CA ALA A 67 -3.09 -0.62 -6.62
C ALA A 67 -2.81 -2.05 -6.11
N ILE A 68 -1.54 -2.39 -5.85
CA ILE A 68 -1.13 -3.71 -5.35
C ILE A 68 -1.52 -3.92 -3.88
N THR A 69 -1.40 -2.86 -3.06
CA THR A 69 -1.60 -2.94 -1.61
C THR A 69 -2.95 -2.42 -1.14
N GLY A 70 -3.68 -1.69 -1.99
CA GLY A 70 -5.01 -1.12 -1.72
C GLY A 70 -4.98 0.02 -0.72
N LEU A 71 -3.80 0.32 -0.21
CA LEU A 71 -3.59 1.42 0.69
C LEU A 71 -3.92 2.70 -0.04
N ALA A 72 -4.89 3.45 0.49
CA ALA A 72 -5.08 4.82 0.04
C ALA A 72 -3.75 5.59 0.22
N PRO A 73 -3.35 6.41 -0.77
CA PRO A 73 -2.13 7.19 -0.66
C PRO A 73 -2.16 8.02 0.62
N ILE A 74 -1.05 8.00 1.39
CA ILE A 74 -0.92 8.75 2.64
C ILE A 74 -0.72 10.23 2.31
N ARG A 75 -1.80 10.89 1.89
CA ARG A 75 -1.99 12.34 1.91
C ARG A 75 -3.47 12.60 1.67
N ASP A 76 -4.03 13.61 2.32
CA ASP A 76 -5.35 14.15 1.99
C ASP A 76 -5.52 14.16 0.48
N ARG A 77 -6.44 13.33 -0.01
CA ARG A 77 -6.93 13.21 -1.39
C ARG A 77 -5.94 13.73 -2.43
N PHE A 78 -5.20 12.83 -3.08
CA PHE A 78 -4.66 13.13 -4.41
C PHE A 78 -5.87 13.34 -5.35
N TYR A 79 -6.36 14.57 -5.43
CA TYR A 79 -7.25 15.01 -6.48
C TYR A 79 -6.43 15.07 -7.76
N LEU A 80 -6.73 14.18 -8.71
CA LEU A 80 -6.20 14.27 -10.06
C LEU A 80 -6.59 15.60 -10.75
N ASP A 81 -7.64 16.28 -10.27
CA ASP A 81 -8.11 17.59 -10.77
C ASP A 81 -7.31 18.80 -10.25
N ALA A 82 -6.23 18.62 -9.48
CA ALA A 82 -5.43 19.76 -9.00
C ALA A 82 -4.43 20.30 -10.04
N PHE A 83 -4.40 19.72 -11.25
CA PHE A 83 -3.71 20.28 -12.42
C PHE A 83 -4.73 20.92 -13.37
N GLU A 84 -5.49 21.91 -12.90
CA GLU A 84 -5.98 22.93 -13.84
C GLU A 84 -4.80 23.83 -14.20
N GLU A 85 -4.55 23.92 -15.51
CA GLU A 85 -3.52 24.75 -16.14
C GLU A 85 -3.54 26.19 -15.59
N GLU A 86 -2.43 26.65 -15.04
CA GLU A 86 -2.16 28.07 -14.95
C GLU A 86 -1.33 28.46 -16.19
N ILE A 87 -1.96 29.24 -17.06
CA ILE A 87 -1.46 29.81 -18.33
C ILE A 87 -0.29 30.78 -18.09
#